data_AF-A0A1I7MSH1-F1
#
_entry.id   AF-A0A1I7MSH1-F1
#
_cell.length_a   1.000
_cell.length_b   1.000
_cell.length_c   1.000
_cell.angle_alpha   90.00
_cell.angle_beta   90.00
_cell.angle_gamma   90.00
#
_symmetry.space_group_name_H-M   'P 1'
#
loop_
_entity.id
_entity.type
_entity.pdbx_description
1 polymer ?
#
loop_
_entity_poly.entity_id
_entity_poly.type
_entity_poly.pdbx_seq_one_letter_code
_entity_poly.pdbx_strand_id
1 'polypeptide(L)'
;MATELDEQVESFCHRPLGQAGPFTFVAADALTMKVREGGRVVNAVVLLATGVNADGHREVLGLRVATSETGAAWNEFFADLVARGLAGVRLVTSDAHTGLKGAIRNRTCPERRGSAAAPTTRRT
;
A
#
# COMPACT_ATOMS: atom_id res chain seq x y z
N MET A 1 17.76 -6.19 19.85
CA MET A 1 17.74 -6.72 18.47
C MET A 1 16.51 -6.24 17.71
N ALA A 2 15.29 -6.70 17.99
CA ALA A 2 14.09 -6.19 17.28
C ALA A 2 13.70 -4.77 17.72
N THR A 3 13.71 -4.52 19.04
CA THR A 3 13.21 -3.26 19.64
C THR A 3 14.00 -2.02 19.23
N GLU A 4 15.27 -2.16 18.87
CA GLU A 4 16.14 -1.05 18.43
C GLU A 4 15.75 -0.53 17.04
N LEU A 5 15.02 -1.32 16.26
CA LEU A 5 14.54 -0.93 14.94
C LEU A 5 13.15 -0.29 14.99
N ASP A 6 12.43 -0.41 16.10
CA ASP A 6 11.06 0.09 16.22
C ASP A 6 11.03 1.61 15.99
N GLU A 7 11.98 2.35 16.55
CA GLU A 7 12.09 3.80 16.34
C GLU A 7 12.37 4.17 14.87
N GLN A 8 13.21 3.38 14.19
CA GLN A 8 13.52 3.60 12.78
C GLN A 8 12.33 3.28 11.87
N VAL A 9 11.61 2.20 12.17
CA VAL A 9 10.39 1.80 11.45
C VAL A 9 9.30 2.85 11.67
N GLU A 10 9.09 3.30 12.89
CA GLU A 10 8.13 4.37 13.21
C GLU A 10 8.46 5.67 12.50
N SER A 11 9.74 6.08 12.51
CA SER A 11 10.20 7.27 11.78
C SER A 11 9.98 7.13 10.27
N PHE A 12 10.20 5.94 9.71
CA PHE A 12 9.98 5.67 8.29
C PHE A 12 8.47 5.73 7.94
N CYS A 13 7.63 5.11 8.76
CA CYS A 13 6.18 5.06 8.57
C CYS A 13 5.51 6.43 8.69
N HIS A 14 6.10 7.37 9.45
CA HIS A 14 5.55 8.71 9.63
C HIS A 14 6.27 9.81 8.83
N ARG A 15 7.27 9.46 8.01
CA ARG A 15 8.02 10.48 7.25
C ARG A 15 7.12 11.26 6.29
N PRO A 16 7.32 12.58 6.12
CA PRO A 16 6.55 13.37 5.17
C PRO A 16 6.90 12.97 3.72
N LEU A 17 5.87 12.81 2.89
CA LEU A 17 6.02 12.45 1.47
C LEU A 17 6.00 13.67 0.55
N GLY A 18 5.54 14.83 1.03
CA GLY A 18 5.41 16.04 0.22
C GLY A 18 6.73 16.63 -0.30
N GLN A 19 7.89 16.27 0.28
CA GLN A 19 9.20 16.80 -0.15
C GLN A 19 9.81 16.03 -1.34
N ALA A 20 9.39 14.80 -1.60
CA ALA A 20 9.94 13.95 -2.66
C ALA A 20 9.37 14.23 -4.06
N GLY A 21 8.46 15.22 -4.17
CA GLY A 21 7.78 15.58 -5.40
C GLY A 21 6.54 14.71 -5.69
N PRO A 22 5.84 14.97 -6.81
CA PRO A 22 4.61 14.26 -7.13
C PRO A 22 4.90 12.80 -7.48
N PHE A 23 4.33 11.88 -6.70
CA PHE A 23 4.38 10.45 -6.98
C PHE A 23 3.38 10.11 -8.09
N THR A 24 3.88 10.04 -9.32
CA THR A 24 3.02 9.86 -10.50
C THR A 24 2.42 8.45 -10.56
N PHE A 25 3.17 7.45 -10.09
CA PHE A 25 2.77 6.05 -10.09
C PHE A 25 2.86 5.49 -8.68
N VAL A 26 1.82 4.78 -8.25
CA VAL A 26 1.79 4.06 -6.97
C VAL A 26 1.42 2.60 -7.23
N ALA A 27 2.23 1.67 -6.75
CA ALA A 27 1.90 0.25 -6.72
C ALA A 27 1.58 -0.18 -5.28
N ALA A 28 0.38 -0.69 -5.08
CA ALA A 28 -0.09 -1.25 -3.83
C ALA A 28 0.01 -2.79 -3.90
N ASP A 29 0.56 -3.39 -2.85
CA ASP A 29 0.78 -4.83 -2.75
C ASP A 29 0.41 -5.32 -1.34
N ALA A 30 -0.02 -6.57 -1.22
CA ALA A 30 -0.38 -7.21 0.04
C ALA A 30 0.36 -8.55 0.19
N LEU A 31 1.21 -8.62 1.22
CA LEU A 31 1.96 -9.82 1.55
C LEU A 31 1.31 -10.54 2.73
N THR A 32 0.78 -11.74 2.50
CA THR A 32 0.29 -12.60 3.59
C THR A 32 1.44 -13.41 4.16
N MET A 33 1.68 -13.27 5.47
CA MET A 33 2.74 -13.98 6.18
C MET A 33 2.22 -14.61 7.47
N LYS A 34 2.80 -15.77 7.82
CA LYS A 34 2.49 -16.46 9.08
C LYS A 34 3.34 -15.86 10.19
N VAL A 35 2.68 -15.22 11.14
CA VAL A 35 3.33 -14.62 12.33
C VAL A 35 2.91 -15.37 13.59
N ARG A 36 3.75 -15.35 14.61
CA ARG A 36 3.44 -15.92 15.92
C ARG A 36 2.96 -14.81 16.84
N GLU A 37 1.71 -14.89 17.27
CA GLU A 37 1.09 -13.96 18.19
C GLU A 37 0.41 -14.74 19.32
N GLY A 38 0.68 -14.38 20.58
CA GLY A 38 0.06 -15.03 21.75
C GLY A 38 0.26 -16.55 21.82
N GLY A 39 1.38 -17.07 21.29
CA GLY A 39 1.66 -18.51 21.25
C GLY A 39 0.95 -19.29 20.14
N ARG A 40 0.24 -18.61 19.22
CA ARG A 40 -0.40 -19.23 18.05
C ARG A 40 0.14 -18.64 16.75
N VAL A 41 0.10 -19.44 15.69
CA VAL A 41 0.46 -18.97 14.34
C VAL A 41 -0.79 -18.38 13.70
N VAL A 42 -0.77 -17.07 13.44
CA VAL A 42 -1.85 -16.34 12.77
C VAL A 42 -1.36 -15.85 11.40
N ASN A 43 -2.28 -15.69 10.46
CA ASN A 43 -1.99 -15.07 9.17
C ASN A 43 -2.11 -13.56 9.34
N ALA A 44 -1.01 -12.83 9.18
CA ALA A 44 -1.00 -11.38 9.08
C ALA A 44 -0.87 -10.97 7.62
N VAL A 45 -1.47 -9.83 7.28
CA VAL A 45 -1.37 -9.22 5.97
C VAL A 45 -0.58 -7.93 6.09
N VAL A 46 0.45 -7.78 5.26
CA VAL A 46 1.29 -6.59 5.22
C VAL A 46 0.95 -5.81 3.97
N LEU A 47 0.35 -4.64 4.15
CA LEU A 47 0.02 -3.70 3.09
C LEU A 47 1.26 -2.85 2.78
N LEU A 48 1.65 -2.81 1.51
CA LEU A 48 2.80 -2.07 1.02
C LEU A 48 2.37 -1.09 -0.06
N ALA A 49 2.86 0.15 0.01
CA ALA A 49 2.77 1.11 -1.08
C ALA A 49 4.17 1.47 -1.56
N THR A 50 4.40 1.29 -2.86
CA THR A 50 5.61 1.77 -3.55
C THR A 50 5.24 2.87 -4.52
N GLY A 51 5.95 3.98 -4.48
CA GLY A 51 5.76 5.14 -5.34
C GLY A 51 6.92 5.31 -6.29
N VAL A 52 6.67 5.91 -7.45
CA VAL A 52 7.72 6.40 -8.33
C VAL A 52 7.68 7.93 -8.30
N ASN A 53 8.80 8.54 -7.89
CA ASN A 53 8.94 9.99 -7.81
C ASN A 53 9.03 10.61 -9.23
N ALA A 54 9.08 11.94 -9.31
CA ALA A 54 9.18 12.66 -10.59
C ALA A 54 10.48 12.37 -11.36
N ASP A 55 11.57 12.02 -10.66
CA ASP A 55 12.87 11.64 -11.23
C ASP A 55 12.92 10.17 -11.69
N GLY A 56 11.84 9.42 -11.51
CA GLY A 56 11.75 8.01 -11.89
C GLY A 56 12.28 7.04 -10.83
N HIS A 57 12.62 7.51 -9.63
CA HIS A 57 13.08 6.65 -8.55
C HIS A 57 11.91 5.95 -7.86
N ARG A 58 12.01 4.62 -7.71
CA ARG A 58 11.04 3.83 -6.96
C ARG A 58 11.43 3.82 -5.48
N GLU A 59 10.50 4.20 -4.64
CA GLU A 59 10.66 4.14 -3.18
C GLU A 59 9.44 3.53 -2.51
N VAL A 60 9.64 2.93 -1.34
CA VAL A 60 8.54 2.48 -0.48
C VAL A 60 7.99 3.70 0.25
N LEU A 61 6.70 4.00 0.05
CA LEU A 61 6.00 5.14 0.67
C LEU A 61 5.51 4.81 2.08
N GLY A 62 5.13 3.55 2.29
CA GLY A 62 4.58 3.10 3.56
C GLY A 62 4.35 1.61 3.61
N LEU A 63 4.23 1.15 4.85
CA LEU A 63 4.06 -0.23 5.28
C LEU A 63 2.99 -0.20 6.37
N ARG A 64 2.03 -1.13 6.34
CA ARG A 64 1.11 -1.34 7.46
C ARG A 64 0.80 -2.82 7.63
N VAL A 65 0.91 -3.30 8.86
CA VAL A 65 0.49 -4.67 9.22
C VAL A 65 -0.97 -4.64 9.64
N ALA A 66 -1.77 -5.54 9.07
CA ALA A 66 -3.17 -5.73 9.40
C ALA A 66 -3.47 -7.22 9.64
N THR A 67 -4.47 -7.50 10.47
CA THR A 67 -4.92 -8.87 10.75
C THR A 67 -5.76 -9.46 9.61
N SER A 68 -6.29 -8.62 8.72
CA SER A 68 -7.08 -9.05 7.57
C SER A 68 -7.04 -8.01 6.45
N GLU A 69 -7.07 -8.49 5.20
CA GLU A 69 -7.12 -7.64 4.01
C GLU A 69 -8.53 -7.08 3.77
N THR A 70 -8.95 -6.13 4.60
CA THR A 70 -10.25 -5.48 4.45
C THR A 70 -10.13 -4.19 3.65
N GLY A 71 -11.22 -3.81 2.96
CA GLY A 71 -11.29 -2.50 2.29
C GLY A 71 -11.14 -1.32 3.25
N ALA A 72 -11.51 -1.49 4.53
CA ALA A 72 -11.30 -0.49 5.57
C ALA A 72 -9.81 -0.30 5.89
N ALA A 73 -9.04 -1.39 6.03
CA ALA A 73 -7.60 -1.34 6.27
C ALA A 73 -6.87 -0.64 5.11
N TRP A 74 -7.25 -0.93 3.87
CA TRP A 74 -6.74 -0.23 2.69
C TRP A 74 -7.11 1.26 2.67
N ASN A 75 -8.36 1.61 3.00
CA ASN A 75 -8.80 3.01 3.05
C ASN A 75 -8.04 3.82 4.09
N GLU A 76 -7.81 3.25 5.27
CA GLU A 76 -7.06 3.89 6.35
C GLU A 76 -5.59 4.07 5.95
N PHE A 77 -5.01 3.05 5.30
CA PHE A 77 -3.64 3.12 4.78
C PHE A 77 -3.47 4.20 3.71
N PHE A 78 -4.37 4.29 2.72
CA PHE A 78 -4.31 5.38 1.74
C PHE A 78 -4.60 6.74 2.36
N ALA A 79 -5.46 6.83 3.38
CA ALA A 79 -5.73 8.08 4.08
C ALA A 79 -4.48 8.58 4.82
N ASP A 80 -3.72 7.68 5.45
CA ASP A 80 -2.44 8.01 6.08
C ASP A 80 -1.43 8.56 5.05
N LEU A 81 -1.27 7.89 3.90
CA LEU A 81 -0.38 8.35 2.84
C LEU A 81 -0.77 9.74 2.31
N VAL A 82 -2.06 10.00 2.12
CA VAL A 82 -2.56 11.33 1.69
C VAL A 82 -2.32 12.38 2.77
N ALA A 83 -2.56 12.06 4.05
CA ALA A 83 -2.28 12.96 5.17
C ALA A 83 -0.78 13.32 5.27
N ARG A 84 0.10 12.39 4.87
CA ARG A 84 1.56 12.60 4.81
C ARG A 84 2.02 13.41 3.59
N GLY A 85 1.11 13.81 2.70
CA GLY A 85 1.39 14.66 1.55
C GLY A 85 1.49 13.93 0.21
N LEU A 86 0.97 12.70 0.10
CA LEU A 86 0.86 12.02 -1.20
C LEU A 86 -0.14 12.77 -2.10
N ALA A 87 0.37 13.41 -3.15
CA ALA A 87 -0.42 14.15 -4.13
C ALA A 87 0.05 13.88 -5.56
N GLY A 88 -0.83 14.10 -6.54
CA GLY A 88 -0.48 14.00 -7.97
C GLY A 88 -0.43 12.58 -8.54
N VAL A 89 -1.03 11.60 -7.86
CA VAL A 89 -1.08 10.21 -8.32
C VAL A 89 -1.93 10.08 -9.59
N ARG A 90 -1.31 9.63 -10.69
CA ARG A 90 -1.98 9.44 -11.99
C ARG A 90 -2.35 7.99 -12.25
N LEU A 91 -1.59 7.05 -11.70
CA LEU A 91 -1.86 5.63 -11.85
C LEU A 91 -1.60 4.91 -10.52
N VAL A 92 -2.60 4.13 -10.08
CA VAL A 92 -2.44 3.16 -9.01
C VAL A 92 -2.57 1.76 -9.58
N THR A 93 -1.51 0.96 -9.47
CA THR A 93 -1.54 -0.47 -9.81
C THR A 93 -1.68 -1.29 -8.54
N SER A 94 -2.49 -2.33 -8.59
CA SER A 94 -2.62 -3.29 -7.50
C SER A 94 -3.02 -4.64 -8.04
N ASP A 95 -2.79 -5.67 -7.25
CA ASP A 95 -3.44 -6.95 -7.45
C ASP A 95 -4.98 -6.78 -7.40
N ALA A 96 -5.70 -7.76 -7.94
CA ALA A 96 -7.13 -7.64 -8.20
C ALA A 96 -8.02 -7.74 -6.94
N HIS A 97 -7.51 -7.47 -5.74
CA HIS A 97 -8.28 -7.60 -4.51
C HIS A 97 -9.48 -6.63 -4.46
N THR A 98 -10.66 -7.16 -4.12
CA THR A 98 -11.95 -6.47 -4.20
C THR A 98 -12.05 -5.29 -3.23
N GLY A 99 -11.44 -5.39 -2.04
CA GLY A 99 -11.41 -4.32 -1.04
C GLY A 99 -10.62 -3.09 -1.51
N LEU A 100 -9.56 -3.31 -2.29
CA LEU A 100 -8.67 -2.27 -2.74
C LEU A 100 -9.23 -1.49 -3.94
N LYS A 101 -9.97 -2.14 -4.84
CA LYS A 101 -10.70 -1.45 -5.93
C LYS A 101 -11.69 -0.41 -5.39
N GLY A 102 -12.31 -0.71 -4.25
CA GLY A 102 -13.20 0.21 -3.54
C GLY A 102 -12.47 1.42 -2.96
N ALA A 103 -11.32 1.20 -2.33
CA ALA A 103 -10.53 2.25 -1.69
C ALA A 103 -9.90 3.22 -2.71
N ILE A 104 -9.31 2.69 -3.79
CA ILE A 104 -8.69 3.50 -4.85
C ILE A 104 -9.72 4.42 -5.52
N ARG A 105 -10.93 3.92 -5.79
CA ARG A 105 -12.01 4.71 -6.41
C ARG A 105 -12.47 5.86 -5.53
N ASN A 106 -12.45 5.68 -4.21
CA ASN A 106 -13.00 6.66 -3.30
C ASN A 106 -12.06 7.84 -3.01
N ARG A 107 -10.75 7.63 -2.98
CA ARG A 107 -9.79 8.66 -2.51
C ARG A 107 -8.67 9.02 -3.47
N THR A 108 -8.18 8.09 -4.28
CA THR A 108 -6.91 8.30 -5.00
C THR A 108 -7.10 8.66 -6.47
N CYS A 109 -8.20 8.25 -7.09
CA CYS A 109 -8.41 8.47 -8.52
C CYS A 109 -9.91 8.54 -8.89
N PRO A 110 -10.48 9.75 -9.09
CA PRO A 110 -11.88 9.91 -9.50
C PRO A 110 -12.15 9.60 -10.99
N GLU A 111 -11.12 9.54 -11.84
CA GLU A 111 -11.26 9.22 -13.27
C GLU A 111 -10.58 7.88 -13.64
N ARG A 112 -11.36 6.81 -13.85
CA ARG A 112 -10.89 5.59 -14.53
C ARG A 112 -11.43 5.54 -15.95
N ARG A 113 -10.55 5.36 -16.94
CA ARG A 113 -10.85 4.57 -18.15
C ARG A 113 -9.74 3.55 -18.42
N GLY A 114 -10.05 2.27 -18.20
CA GLY A 114 -9.29 1.08 -18.64
C GLY A 114 -7.92 0.90 -17.94
N SER A 115 -7.45 -0.27 -17.55
CA SER A 115 -7.72 -1.63 -18.01
C SER A 115 -7.55 -2.56 -16.80
N ALA A 116 -8.56 -3.38 -16.53
CA ALA A 116 -8.41 -4.53 -15.65
C ALA A 116 -7.82 -5.66 -16.50
N ALA A 117 -6.55 -6.00 -16.29
CA ALA A 117 -6.00 -7.24 -16.85
C ALA A 117 -6.71 -8.42 -16.19
N ALA A 118 -7.35 -9.24 -17.01
CA ALA A 118 -8.11 -10.43 -16.61
C ALA A 118 -7.20 -11.48 -15.94
N PRO A 119 -7.73 -12.31 -15.02
CA PRO A 119 -6.96 -13.41 -14.46
C PRO A 119 -6.69 -14.46 -15.55
N THR A 120 -5.42 -14.64 -15.92
CA THR A 120 -4.99 -15.77 -16.74
C THR A 120 -5.06 -17.03 -15.89
N THR A 121 -6.17 -17.75 -16.01
CA THR A 121 -6.30 -19.13 -15.56
C THR A 121 -5.28 -19.98 -16.34
N ARG A 122 -4.15 -20.34 -15.73
CA ARG A 122 -3.37 -21.49 -16.20
C ARG A 122 -4.12 -22.75 -15.75
N ARG A 123 -4.86 -23.34 -16.68
CA ARG A 123 -5.27 -24.75 -16.61
C ARG A 123 -4.04 -25.61 -16.97
N THR A 124 -3.92 -26.72 -16.24
CA THR A 124 -3.00 -27.86 -16.43
C THR A 124 -2.76 -28.24 -17.88
#